data_AF-A0A941JR52-F1
#
_entry.id   AF-A0A941JR52-F1
#
_cell.length_a   1.000
_cell.length_b   1.000
_cell.length_c   1.000
_cell.angle_alpha   90.00
_cell.angle_beta   90.00
_cell.angle_gamma   90.00
#
_symmetry.space_group_name_H-M   'P 1'
#
loop_
_entity.id
_entity.type
_entity.pdbx_description
1 polymer ?
#
loop_
_entity_poly.entity_id
_entity_poly.type
_entity_poly.pdbx_seq_one_letter_code
_entity_poly.pdbx_strand_id
1 'polypeptide(L)'
;MAAITIATRNQTGNALTSLGGIPFVTILPQGERLIDEQTVDLIYADAYFDNLTPGKYTAMVRHELVQPALTLYDFEIMTDSELTSILFNYLEPERVLLNIRTILAME
;
A
#
# COMPACT_ATOMS: atom_id res chain seq x y z
N MET A 1 17.82 -2.54 -7.42
CA MET A 1 16.54 -2.48 -8.15
C MET A 1 15.55 -1.89 -7.18
N ALA A 2 14.80 -0.88 -7.61
CA ALA A 2 13.90 -0.19 -6.70
C ALA A 2 12.77 -1.13 -6.30
N ALA A 3 12.32 -0.98 -5.06
CA ALA A 3 11.27 -1.79 -4.51
C ALA A 3 10.39 -0.97 -3.58
N ILE A 4 9.14 -1.39 -3.49
CA ILE A 4 8.16 -0.78 -2.61
C ILE A 4 7.44 -1.82 -1.78
N THR A 5 7.26 -1.50 -0.51
CA THR A 5 6.36 -2.21 0.38
C THR A 5 5.14 -1.34 0.66
N ILE A 6 3.95 -1.88 0.44
CA ILE A 6 2.69 -1.21 0.78
C ILE A 6 2.05 -1.97 1.92
N ALA A 7 1.89 -1.30 3.05
CA ALA A 7 1.41 -1.87 4.28
C ALA A 7 0.05 -1.26 4.65
N THR A 8 -0.90 -2.12 5.05
CA THR A 8 -2.14 -1.65 5.68
C THR A 8 -2.06 -1.91 7.19
N ARG A 9 -2.29 -0.86 7.99
CA ARG A 9 -2.23 -0.92 9.46
C ARG A 9 -3.47 -0.30 10.10
N ASN A 10 -3.75 -0.71 11.33
CA ASN A 10 -4.74 -0.04 12.17
C ASN A 10 -4.14 1.12 13.00
N GLN A 11 -4.98 1.84 13.75
CA GLN A 11 -4.59 2.98 14.57
C GLN A 11 -3.54 2.68 15.65
N THR A 12 -3.37 1.40 16.03
CA THR A 12 -2.35 0.96 16.99
C THR A 12 -1.08 0.44 16.31
N GLY A 13 -1.01 0.48 14.98
CA GLY A 13 0.14 0.02 14.20
C GLY A 13 0.13 -1.49 13.89
N ASN A 14 -0.96 -2.21 14.18
CA ASN A 14 -1.05 -3.64 13.88
C ASN A 14 -1.34 -3.86 12.40
N ALA A 15 -0.80 -4.94 11.85
CA ALA A 15 -1.12 -5.46 10.52
C ALA A 15 -2.63 -5.65 10.36
N LEU A 16 -3.23 -4.96 9.40
CA LEU A 16 -4.64 -5.07 9.09
C LEU A 16 -4.83 -5.83 7.77
N THR A 17 -4.79 -7.16 7.86
CA THR A 17 -4.84 -8.06 6.69
C THR A 17 -6.24 -8.18 6.10
N SER A 18 -7.25 -8.19 6.97
CA SER A 18 -8.65 -8.39 6.60
C SER A 18 -9.60 -7.73 7.59
N LEU A 19 -10.80 -7.38 7.14
CA LEU A 19 -11.92 -6.99 7.97
C LEU A 19 -13.11 -7.86 7.64
N GLY A 20 -13.76 -8.43 8.66
CA GLY A 20 -14.92 -9.31 8.46
C GLY A 20 -14.62 -10.55 7.60
N GLY A 21 -13.36 -10.99 7.55
CA GLY A 21 -12.92 -12.13 6.71
C GLY A 21 -12.64 -11.78 5.24
N ILE A 22 -12.79 -10.53 4.84
CA ILE A 22 -12.45 -10.04 3.49
C ILE A 22 -11.06 -9.40 3.55
N PRO A 23 -10.12 -9.78 2.68
CA PRO A 23 -8.78 -9.24 2.73
C PRO A 23 -8.67 -7.88 2.02
N PHE A 24 -7.68 -7.07 2.42
CA PHE A 24 -7.30 -5.89 1.67
C PHE A 24 -6.60 -6.28 0.36
N VAL A 25 -6.89 -5.53 -0.69
CA VAL A 25 -6.25 -5.70 -2.00
C VAL A 25 -5.42 -4.47 -2.29
N THR A 26 -4.15 -4.68 -2.61
CA THR A 26 -3.22 -3.64 -3.01
C THR A 26 -2.96 -3.72 -4.50
N ILE A 27 -3.04 -2.59 -5.19
CA ILE A 27 -2.85 -2.47 -6.63
C ILE A 27 -1.78 -1.42 -6.88
N LEU A 28 -0.88 -1.70 -7.80
CA LEU A 28 0.17 -0.77 -8.22
C LEU A 28 0.11 -0.55 -9.73
N PRO A 29 -0.45 0.57 -10.22
CA PRO A 29 -0.32 0.99 -11.60
C PRO A 29 0.84 1.99 -11.79
N GLN A 30 1.29 2.08 -13.04
CA GLN A 30 2.16 3.13 -13.56
C GLN A 30 1.44 3.80 -14.75
N GLY A 31 0.76 4.92 -14.50
CA GLY A 31 -0.15 5.52 -15.47
C GLY A 31 -1.33 4.59 -15.76
N GLU A 32 -1.59 4.29 -17.05
CA GLU A 32 -2.67 3.37 -17.46
C GLU A 32 -2.29 1.89 -17.39
N ARG A 33 -1.01 1.58 -17.12
CA ARG A 33 -0.51 0.21 -17.05
C ARG A 33 -0.61 -0.32 -15.62
N LEU A 34 -1.32 -1.42 -15.42
CA LEU A 34 -1.23 -2.23 -14.20
C LEU A 34 0.17 -2.87 -14.13
N ILE A 35 0.92 -2.59 -13.07
CA ILE A 35 2.18 -3.31 -12.79
C ILE A 35 1.83 -4.65 -12.17
N ASP A 36 1.08 -4.63 -11.06
CA ASP A 36 0.66 -5.83 -10.36
C ASP A 36 -0.50 -5.55 -9.37
N GLU A 37 -1.22 -6.60 -8.97
CA GLU A 37 -2.30 -6.61 -7.97
C GLU A 37 -2.09 -7.78 -7.02
N GLN A 38 -2.02 -7.50 -5.72
CA GLN A 38 -1.77 -8.49 -4.69
C GLN A 38 -2.79 -8.36 -3.56
N THR A 39 -3.24 -9.50 -3.04
CA THR A 39 -3.88 -9.51 -1.73
C THR A 39 -2.78 -9.36 -0.68
N VAL A 40 -2.99 -8.54 0.35
CA VAL A 40 -1.96 -8.34 1.38
C VAL A 40 -1.58 -9.67 2.03
N ASP A 41 -0.28 -9.87 2.29
CA ASP A 41 0.21 -11.07 2.94
C ASP A 41 -0.49 -11.29 4.29
N LEU A 42 -0.96 -12.51 4.57
CA LEU A 42 -1.79 -12.80 5.75
C LEU A 42 -1.00 -12.73 7.07
N ILE A 43 0.33 -12.74 7.02
CA ILE A 43 1.20 -12.69 8.19
C ILE A 43 1.60 -11.24 8.46
N TYR A 44 1.93 -10.47 7.42
CA TYR A 44 2.51 -9.13 7.57
C TYR A 44 1.60 -7.98 7.14
N ALA A 45 0.46 -8.24 6.49
CA ALA A 45 -0.43 -7.25 5.84
C ALA A 45 0.29 -6.30 4.88
N ASP A 46 1.29 -6.84 4.18
CA ASP A 46 2.17 -6.10 3.30
C ASP A 46 2.05 -6.68 1.87
N ALA A 47 2.08 -5.79 0.88
CA ALA A 47 2.25 -6.13 -0.52
C ALA A 47 3.63 -5.62 -0.97
N TYR A 48 4.42 -6.48 -1.60
CA TYR A 48 5.78 -6.16 -2.01
C TYR A 48 5.89 -6.18 -3.52
N PHE A 49 6.42 -5.09 -4.07
CA PHE A 49 6.65 -4.93 -5.50
C PHE A 49 8.12 -4.58 -5.71
N ASP A 50 8.82 -5.37 -6.50
CA ASP A 50 10.22 -5.21 -6.80
C ASP A 50 10.44 -4.90 -8.28
N ASN A 51 11.72 -4.76 -8.66
CA ASN A 51 12.13 -4.55 -10.04
C ASN A 51 11.48 -3.32 -10.69
N LEU A 52 11.19 -2.30 -9.89
CA LEU A 52 10.56 -1.07 -10.35
C LEU A 52 11.60 -0.16 -10.99
N THR A 53 11.19 0.52 -12.06
CA THR A 53 12.00 1.56 -12.71
C THR A 53 11.61 2.93 -12.16
N PRO A 54 12.50 3.93 -12.16
CA PRO A 54 12.17 5.31 -11.85
C PRO A 54 10.96 5.82 -12.63
N GLY A 55 10.11 6.59 -11.97
CA GLY A 55 8.89 7.13 -12.53
C GLY A 55 7.77 7.29 -11.52
N LYS A 56 6.60 7.71 -12.01
CA LYS A 56 5.41 7.99 -11.21
C LYS A 56 4.50 6.76 -11.12
N TYR A 57 4.05 6.48 -9.91
CA TYR A 57 3.22 5.34 -9.57
C TYR A 57 2.07 5.79 -8.69
N THR A 58 1.03 4.97 -8.63
CA THR A 58 -0.10 5.16 -7.71
C THR A 58 -0.23 3.93 -6.83
N ALA A 59 -0.04 4.06 -5.53
CA ALA A 59 -0.41 3.00 -4.60
C ALA A 59 -1.93 3.04 -4.40
N MET A 60 -2.61 1.92 -4.63
CA MET A 60 -4.05 1.82 -4.40
C MET A 60 -4.33 0.71 -3.38
N VAL A 61 -5.15 1.01 -2.37
CA VAL A 61 -5.64 0.02 -1.41
C VAL A 61 -7.16 -0.02 -1.49
N ARG A 62 -7.70 -1.21 -1.75
CA ARG A 62 -9.14 -1.48 -1.91
C ARG A 62 -9.64 -2.42 -0.83
N HIS A 63 -10.76 -2.07 -0.21
CA HIS A 63 -11.48 -2.93 0.70
C HIS A 63 -12.95 -2.48 0.81
N GLU A 64 -13.90 -3.40 0.68
CA GLU A 64 -15.33 -3.04 0.58
C GLU A 64 -15.94 -2.56 1.91
N LEU A 65 -15.38 -2.99 3.04
CA LEU A 65 -15.87 -2.60 4.37
C LEU A 65 -15.25 -1.33 4.95
N VAL A 66 -14.35 -0.63 4.24
CA VAL A 66 -13.73 0.63 4.72
C VAL A 66 -14.17 1.84 3.91
N GLN A 67 -14.01 3.02 4.48
CA GLN A 67 -14.28 4.30 3.84
C GLN A 67 -13.00 5.14 3.76
N PRO A 68 -12.59 5.56 2.55
CA PRO A 68 -13.15 5.18 1.25
C PRO A 68 -12.80 3.73 0.88
N ALA A 69 -13.70 3.07 0.15
CA ALA A 69 -13.52 1.66 -0.27
C ALA A 69 -12.34 1.46 -1.24
N LEU A 70 -11.90 2.54 -1.87
CA LEU A 70 -10.66 2.63 -2.64
C LEU A 70 -9.92 3.89 -2.21
N THR A 71 -8.68 3.71 -1.78
CA THR A 71 -7.77 4.81 -1.45
C THR A 71 -6.63 4.83 -2.45
N LEU A 72 -6.23 6.03 -2.89
CA LEU A 72 -5.17 6.26 -3.86
C LEU A 72 -4.08 7.11 -3.22
N TYR A 73 -2.82 6.84 -3.57
CA TYR A 73 -1.69 7.66 -3.18
C TYR A 73 -0.64 7.70 -4.29
N ASP A 74 -0.45 8.87 -4.87
CA ASP A 74 0.55 9.08 -5.92
C ASP A 74 1.94 9.28 -5.30
N PHE A 75 2.94 8.62 -5.87
CA PHE A 75 4.34 8.74 -5.46
C PHE A 75 5.27 8.62 -6.67
N GLU A 76 6.54 8.98 -6.46
CA GLU A 76 7.57 8.94 -7.50
C GLU A 76 8.77 8.18 -6.97
N ILE A 77 9.25 7.23 -7.78
CA ILE A 77 10.54 6.55 -7.58
C ILE A 77 11.58 7.35 -8.38
N MET A 78 12.59 7.84 -7.69
CA MET A 78 13.61 8.72 -8.25
C MET A 78 14.83 7.96 -8.77
N THR A 79 15.18 6.81 -8.17
CA THR A 79 16.38 6.04 -8.53
C THR A 79 16.12 4.54 -8.65
N ASP A 80 16.99 3.82 -9.37
CA ASP A 80 16.93 2.37 -9.55
C ASP A 80 17.28 1.54 -8.29
N SER A 81 17.59 2.20 -7.17
CA SER A 81 17.91 1.57 -5.88
C SER A 81 17.00 2.03 -4.75
N GLU A 82 15.98 2.84 -5.04
CA GLU A 82 15.11 3.40 -4.02
C GLU A 82 14.28 2.31 -3.33
N LEU A 83 14.26 2.35 -2.00
CA LEU A 83 13.40 1.51 -1.17
C LEU A 83 12.35 2.38 -0.50
N THR A 84 11.11 2.19 -0.92
CA THR A 84 9.98 3.00 -0.45
C THR A 84 9.02 2.14 0.33
N SER A 85 8.45 2.69 1.40
CA SER A 85 7.37 2.05 2.16
C SER A 85 6.19 3.00 2.29
N ILE A 86 5.01 2.56 1.86
CA ILE A 86 3.77 3.32 1.98
C ILE A 86 2.86 2.64 2.99
N LEU A 87 2.41 3.42 3.95
CA LEU A 87 1.56 2.97 5.04
C LEU A 87 0.16 3.57 4.90
N PHE A 88 -0.84 2.73 4.67
CA PHE A 88 -2.24 3.09 4.75
C PHE A 88 -2.73 2.78 6.16
N ASN A 89 -2.99 3.82 6.95
CA ASN A 89 -3.42 3.67 8.33
C ASN A 89 -4.93 3.88 8.44
N TYR A 90 -5.65 2.86 8.89
CA TYR A 90 -7.10 2.88 9.09
C TYR A 90 -7.43 2.93 10.57
N LEU A 91 -8.48 3.68 10.91
CA LEU A 91 -9.16 3.57 12.17
C LEU A 91 -10.08 2.36 12.08
N GLU A 92 -9.67 1.25 12.68
CA GLU A 92 -10.33 -0.04 12.53
C GLU A 92 -11.79 -0.06 13.02
N PRO A 93 -12.14 0.53 14.19
CA PRO A 93 -13.52 0.45 14.69
C PRO A 93 -14.52 1.20 13.78
N GLU A 94 -14.13 2.38 13.31
CA GLU A 94 -14.94 3.22 12.42
C GLU A 94 -14.73 2.91 10.93
N ARG A 95 -13.74 2.05 10.62
CA ARG A 95 -13.34 1.61 9.27
C ARG A 95 -13.03 2.75 8.32
N VAL A 96 -12.38 3.80 8.81
CA VAL A 96 -12.06 5.01 8.04
C VAL A 96 -10.55 5.16 7.87
N LEU A 97 -10.11 5.55 6.68
CA LEU A 97 -8.72 5.94 6.47
C LEU A 97 -8.36 7.13 7.36
N LEU A 98 -7.33 6.98 8.19
CA LEU A 98 -6.81 8.05 9.04
C LEU A 98 -5.76 8.89 8.32
N ASN A 99 -4.77 8.21 7.73
CA ASN A 99 -3.66 8.86 7.05
C ASN A 99 -2.92 7.88 6.16
N ILE A 100 -2.14 8.45 5.24
CA ILE A 100 -1.18 7.72 4.41
C ILE A 100 0.19 8.31 4.71
N ARG A 101 1.20 7.46 4.89
CA ARG A 101 2.57 7.89 5.18
C ARG A 101 3.54 7.22 4.23
N THR A 102 4.57 7.95 3.85
CA THR A 102 5.68 7.44 3.07
C THR A 102 6.92 7.45 3.93
N ILE A 103 7.61 6.31 3.96
CA ILE A 103 8.88 6.12 4.65
C ILE A 103 9.88 5.76 3.56
N LEU A 104 10.83 6.66 3.31
CA LEU A 104 11.94 6.42 2.41
C LEU A 104 13.05 5.78 3.23
N ALA A 105 13.45 4.56 2.89
CA ALA A 105 14.67 3.99 3.39
C ALA A 105 15.80 4.51 2.50
N MET A 106 16.52 5.53 2.99
CA MET A 106 17.79 5.93 2.39
C MET A 106 18.86 4.94 2.87
N GLU A 107 19.56 4.30 1.94
CA GLU A 107 20.87 3.68 2.21
C GLU A 107 21.92 4.76 2.56
#